data_AF-A0A2G1X1N6-F1
#
_entry.id   AF-A0A2G1X1N6-F1
#
_cell.length_a   1.000
_cell.length_b   1.000
_cell.length_c   1.000
_cell.angle_alpha   90.00
_cell.angle_beta   90.00
_cell.angle_gamma   90.00
#
_symmetry.space_group_name_H-M   'P 1'
#
loop_
_entity.id
_entity.type
_entity.pdbx_description
1 polymer ?
#
loop_
_entity_poly.entity_id
_entity_poly.type
_entity_poly.pdbx_seq_one_letter_code
_entity_poly.pdbx_strand_id
1 'polypeptide(L)' 'MSADSSETAAGGELPETADAGGQLDAVIEAHEAADWSKVPGVTVAEAAAWTSRLVEARTEMEAQR' A
#
# COMPACT_ATOMS: atom_id res chain seq x y z
N MET A 1 33.60 -16.40 16.80
CA MET A 1 33.67 -14.93 16.71
C MET A 1 32.78 -14.51 15.54
N SER A 2 31.94 -13.50 15.79
CA SER A 2 30.91 -12.84 14.97
C SER A 2 31.37 -12.48 13.54
N ALA A 3 30.53 -12.16 12.55
CA ALA A 3 29.19 -11.55 12.51
C ALA A 3 28.39 -12.13 11.32
N ASP A 4 27.09 -12.39 11.42
CA ASP A 4 25.96 -11.45 11.33
C ASP A 4 26.03 -10.53 10.10
N SER A 5 25.15 -10.84 9.13
CA SER A 5 24.60 -9.88 8.18
C SER A 5 23.26 -10.46 7.74
N SER A 6 22.27 -10.35 8.63
CA SER A 6 20.87 -10.37 8.23
C SER A 6 20.66 -9.24 7.24
N GLU A 7 20.58 -9.59 5.96
CA GLU A 7 20.04 -8.70 4.94
C GLU A 7 18.56 -8.51 5.27
N THR A 8 18.25 -7.44 6.01
CA THR A 8 16.90 -6.99 6.27
C THR A 8 16.28 -6.66 4.92
N ALA A 9 15.49 -7.60 4.41
CA ALA A 9 14.49 -7.31 3.41
C ALA A 9 13.64 -6.17 3.96
N ALA A 10 13.77 -4.98 3.38
CA ALA A 10 12.76 -3.93 3.46
C ALA A 10 11.54 -4.39 2.64
N GLY A 11 10.95 -5.52 3.02
CA GLY A 11 9.56 -5.84 2.72
C GLY A 11 8.78 -5.22 3.87
N GLY A 12 7.99 -4.19 3.58
CA GLY A 12 6.97 -3.75 4.53
C GLY A 12 6.07 -4.93 4.82
N GLU A 13 6.31 -5.62 5.93
CA GLU A 13 5.46 -6.69 6.41
C GLU A 13 4.16 -6.03 6.85
N LEU A 14 3.14 -6.13 5.99
CA LEU A 14 1.78 -5.79 6.37
C LEU A 14 1.38 -6.76 7.50
N PRO A 15 0.85 -6.26 8.63
CA PRO A 15 0.51 -7.11 9.78
C PRO A 15 -0.49 -8.20 9.40
N GLU A 16 -0.32 -9.41 9.96
CA GLU A 16 -1.17 -10.58 9.70
C GLU A 16 -2.67 -10.28 9.92
N THR A 17 -3.37 -10.02 8.80
CA THR A 17 -4.78 -10.24 8.42
C THR A 17 -5.90 -10.32 9.49
N ALA A 18 -5.91 -9.55 10.56
CA ALA A 18 -7.08 -9.48 11.47
C ALA A 18 -8.22 -8.58 10.95
N ASP A 19 -7.89 -7.52 10.19
CA ASP A 19 -8.86 -6.63 9.55
C ASP A 19 -8.30 -6.17 8.20
N ALA A 20 -8.67 -6.88 7.13
CA ALA A 20 -8.25 -6.51 5.79
C ALA A 20 -8.89 -5.20 5.32
N GLY A 21 -10.08 -4.85 5.84
CA GLY A 21 -10.79 -3.62 5.48
C GLY A 21 -10.09 -2.40 6.04
N GLY A 22 -9.77 -2.42 7.34
CA GLY A 22 -9.01 -1.34 7.98
C GLY A 22 -7.60 -1.18 7.41
N GLN A 23 -6.96 -2.29 6.99
CA GLN A 23 -5.66 -2.20 6.29
C GLN A 23 -5.78 -1.54 4.92
N LEU A 24 -6.83 -1.86 4.16
CA LEU A 24 -7.05 -1.23 2.86
C LEU A 24 -7.37 0.27 2.99
N ASP A 25 -8.18 0.65 3.98
CA ASP A 25 -8.46 2.06 4.28
C ASP A 25 -7.16 2.81 4.63
N ALA A 26 -6.26 2.20 5.42
CA ALA A 26 -4.96 2.80 5.75
C ALA A 26 -4.04 2.97 4.53
N VAL A 27 -4.06 2.02 3.58
CA VAL A 27 -3.31 2.13 2.32
C VAL A 27 -3.86 3.25 1.45
N ILE A 28 -5.20 3.40 1.38
CA ILE A 28 -5.85 4.50 0.65
C ILE A 28 -5.45 5.85 1.25
N GLU A 29 -5.53 6.00 2.58
CA GLU A 29 -5.14 7.24 3.26
C GLU A 29 -3.67 7.60 3.00
N ALA A 30 -2.77 6.63 3.13
CA ALA A 30 -1.35 6.85 2.84
C ALA A 30 -1.08 7.22 1.37
N HIS A 31 -1.83 6.61 0.43
CA HIS A 31 -1.74 6.90 -1.00
C HIS A 31 -2.23 8.31 -1.35
N GLU A 32 -3.31 8.78 -0.72
CA GLU A 32 -3.85 10.14 -0.92
C GLU A 32 -2.96 11.21 -0.29
N ALA A 33 -2.31 10.91 0.85
CA ALA A 33 -1.38 11.82 1.50
C ALA A 33 -0.02 11.95 0.79
N ALA A 34 0.30 11.03 -0.14
CA ALA A 34 1.56 11.03 -0.86
C ALA A 34 1.63 12.15 -1.91
N ASP A 35 2.71 12.95 -1.88
CA ASP A 35 3.02 13.90 -2.94
C ASP A 35 3.66 13.18 -4.14
N TRP A 36 2.81 12.66 -5.03
CA TRP A 36 3.23 11.92 -6.22
C TRP A 36 4.13 12.72 -7.16
N SER A 37 4.13 14.06 -7.09
CA SER A 37 5.04 14.89 -7.88
C SER A 37 6.51 14.75 -7.46
N LYS A 38 6.76 14.23 -6.25
CA LYS A 38 8.09 14.00 -5.69
C LYS A 38 8.61 12.60 -5.95
N VAL A 39 7.78 11.69 -6.48
CA VAL A 39 8.16 10.30 -6.74
C VAL A 39 8.78 10.20 -8.14
N PRO A 40 10.11 10.01 -8.26
CA PRO A 40 10.76 9.96 -9.57
C PRO A 40 10.28 8.74 -10.36
N GLY A 41 9.97 8.95 -11.64
CA GLY A 41 9.56 7.88 -12.54
C GLY A 41 8.09 7.45 -12.44
N VAL A 42 7.32 7.97 -11.47
CA VAL A 42 5.88 7.75 -11.39
C VAL A 42 5.16 8.88 -12.09
N THR A 43 4.29 8.54 -13.05
CA THR A 43 3.47 9.52 -13.74
C THR A 43 2.16 9.76 -12.98
N VAL A 44 1.55 10.94 -13.18
CA VAL A 44 0.21 11.24 -12.64
C VAL A 44 -0.83 10.21 -13.10
N ALA A 45 -0.73 9.73 -14.33
CA ALA A 45 -1.63 8.71 -14.86
C ALA A 45 -1.48 7.37 -14.13
N GLU A 46 -0.27 7.00 -13.76
CA GLU A 46 0.01 5.78 -13.01
C GLU A 46 -0.48 5.86 -11.57
N ALA A 47 -0.23 6.99 -10.89
CA ALA A 47 -0.79 7.25 -9.56
C ALA A 47 -2.33 7.22 -9.57
N ALA A 48 -2.97 7.80 -10.59
CA ALA A 48 -4.41 7.75 -10.76
C ALA A 48 -4.93 6.33 -11.00
N ALA A 49 -4.21 5.50 -11.76
CA ALA A 49 -4.57 4.10 -11.98
C ALA A 49 -4.52 3.28 -10.68
N TRP A 50 -3.57 3.58 -9.77
CA TRP A 50 -3.54 2.97 -8.45
C TRP A 50 -4.72 3.41 -7.58
N THR A 51 -5.11 4.69 -7.61
CA THR A 51 -6.33 5.16 -6.92
C THR A 51 -7.57 4.39 -7.37
N SER A 52 -7.76 4.18 -8.68
CA SER A 52 -8.89 3.40 -9.19
C SER A 52 -8.89 1.97 -8.65
N ARG A 53 -7.73 1.28 -8.66
CA ARG A 53 -7.63 -0.08 -8.15
C ARG A 53 -7.91 -0.19 -6.65
N LEU A 54 -7.44 0.78 -5.86
CA LEU A 54 -7.68 0.79 -4.41
C LEU A 54 -9.17 1.01 -4.08
N VAL A 55 -9.84 1.89 -4.81
CA VAL A 55 -11.29 2.12 -4.67
C VAL A 55 -12.10 0.91 -5.10
N GLU A 56 -11.71 0.25 -6.19
CA GLU A 56 -12.33 -1.01 -6.64
C GLU A 56 -12.19 -2.11 -5.58
N ALA A 57 -10.99 -2.30 -5.04
CA ALA A 57 -10.74 -3.26 -3.97
C ALA A 57 -11.61 -2.97 -2.74
N ARG A 58 -11.78 -1.69 -2.38
CA ARG A 58 -12.63 -1.29 -1.24
C ARG A 58 -14.08 -1.64 -1.48
N THR A 59 -14.57 -1.33 -2.68
CA THR A 59 -15.95 -1.63 -3.10
C THR A 59 -16.21 -3.13 -3.09
N GLU A 60 -15.26 -3.93 -3.57
CA GLU A 60 -15.38 -5.39 -3.58
C GLU A 60 -15.39 -5.98 -2.17
N MET A 61 -14.57 -5.45 -1.26
CA MET A 61 -14.59 -5.87 0.15
C MET A 61 -15.87 -5.48 0.87
N GLU A 62 -16.43 -4.31 0.59
CA GLU A 62 -17.74 -3.89 1.12
C GLU A 62 -18.87 -4.79 0.60
N ALA A 63 -18.80 -5.24 -0.66
CA ALA A 63 -19.79 -6.13 -1.25
C ALA A 63 -19.75 -7.56 -0.67
N GLN A 64 -18.65 -7.96 -0.05
CA GLN A 64 -18.46 -9.28 0.57
C GLN A 64 -18.86 -9.34 2.05
N ARG A 65 -19.24 -8.20 2.64
CA ARG A 65 -19.62 -8.06 4.05
C ARG A 65 -21.13 -8.20 4.25
#